data_AF-A0A501X0Q1-F1
#
_entry.id   AF-A0A501X0Q1-F1
#
_cell.length_a   1.000
_cell.length_b   1.000
_cell.length_c   1.000
_cell.angle_alpha   90.00
_cell.angle_beta   90.00
_cell.angle_gamma   90.00
#
_symmetry.space_group_name_H-M   'P 1'
#
loop_
_entity.id
_entity.type
_entity.pdbx_description
1 polymer ?
#
loop_
_entity_poly.entity_id
_entity_poly.type
_entity_poly.pdbx_seq_one_letter_code
_entity_poly.pdbx_strand_id
1 'polypeptide(L)'
;MSEAEILDILRSALWTALTVSTPILTVALVVGLVIGLAQALTSVQETTLTFVPKLGAILAVFWITMSFSGHTLTKFYQDEIIPRVIGRGADLGPPSPHSAD
;
A
#
# COMPACT_ATOMS: atom_id res chain seq x y z
N MET A 1 -10.92 -18.40 -12.27
CA MET A 1 -9.70 -18.06 -11.53
C MET A 1 -9.09 -19.37 -11.09
N SER A 2 -7.95 -19.74 -11.66
CA SER A 2 -7.17 -20.90 -11.22
C SER A 2 -6.45 -20.60 -9.90
N GLU A 3 -6.02 -21.63 -9.17
CA GLU A 3 -5.20 -21.45 -7.97
C GLU A 3 -3.91 -20.67 -8.27
N ALA A 4 -3.29 -20.92 -9.42
CA ALA A 4 -2.09 -20.19 -9.85
C ALA A 4 -2.35 -18.68 -10.00
N GLU A 5 -3.47 -18.29 -10.60
CA GLU A 5 -3.85 -16.87 -10.74
C GLU A 5 -4.09 -16.21 -9.37
N ILE A 6 -4.70 -16.92 -8.42
CA ILE A 6 -4.90 -16.40 -7.07
C ILE A 6 -3.55 -16.17 -6.38
N LEU A 7 -2.62 -17.12 -6.47
CA LEU A 7 -1.29 -17.00 -5.88
C LEU A 7 -0.49 -15.85 -6.49
N ASP A 8 -0.61 -15.61 -7.79
CA ASP A 8 0.06 -14.49 -8.45
C ASP A 8 -0.52 -13.13 -8.02
N ILE A 9 -1.85 -13.03 -7.86
CA ILE A 9 -2.49 -11.83 -7.30
C ILE A 9 -2.02 -11.59 -5.87
N LEU A 10 -1.96 -12.64 -5.03
CA LEU A 10 -1.47 -12.49 -3.65
C LEU A 10 -0.02 -12.02 -3.61
N ARG A 11 0.85 -12.56 -4.47
CA ARG A 11 2.24 -12.11 -4.59
C ARG A 11 2.30 -10.63 -4.95
N SER A 12 1.54 -10.20 -5.94
CA SER A 12 1.53 -8.79 -6.36
C SER A 12 0.94 -7.87 -5.27
N ALA A 13 -0.10 -8.31 -4.59
CA ALA A 13 -0.69 -7.58 -3.47
C ALA A 13 0.32 -7.37 -2.34
N LEU A 14 1.08 -8.42 -1.99
CA LEU A 14 2.15 -8.33 -0.98
C LEU A 14 3.27 -7.38 -1.42
N TRP A 15 3.67 -7.42 -2.68
CA TRP A 15 4.69 -6.51 -3.22
C TRP A 15 4.23 -5.06 -3.22
N THR A 16 2.97 -4.83 -3.60
CA THR A 16 2.33 -3.51 -3.56
C THR A 16 2.27 -2.99 -2.12
N ALA A 17 1.84 -3.83 -1.18
CA ALA A 17 1.80 -3.48 0.24
C ALA A 17 3.19 -3.08 0.77
N LEU A 18 4.22 -3.86 0.44
CA LEU A 18 5.61 -3.56 0.80
C LEU A 18 6.06 -2.20 0.23
N THR A 19 5.78 -1.96 -1.05
CA THR A 19 6.14 -0.71 -1.75
C THR A 19 5.46 0.51 -1.12
N VAL A 20 4.15 0.40 -0.81
CA VAL A 20 3.38 1.46 -0.13
C VAL A 20 3.91 1.71 1.30
N SER A 21 4.30 0.64 2.00
CA SER A 21 4.78 0.72 3.38
C SER A 21 6.19 1.28 3.50
N THR A 22 7.02 1.11 2.48
CA THR A 22 8.45 1.49 2.50
C THR A 22 8.68 2.95 2.92
N PRO A 23 8.12 3.97 2.25
CA PRO A 23 8.37 5.37 2.61
C PRO A 23 7.89 5.73 4.03
N ILE A 24 6.70 5.25 4.43
CA ILE A 24 6.17 5.56 5.76
C ILE A 24 6.99 4.89 6.87
N LEU A 25 7.45 3.66 6.65
CA LEU A 25 8.29 2.93 7.60
C LEU A 25 9.67 3.57 7.74
N THR A 26 10.30 3.98 6.63
CA THR A 26 11.61 4.65 6.66
C THR A 26 11.54 5.91 7.51
N VAL A 27 10.55 6.78 7.30
CA VAL A 27 10.50 8.01 8.09
C VAL A 27 10.04 7.76 9.52
N ALA A 28 9.11 6.83 9.75
CA ALA A 28 8.74 6.44 11.12
C ALA A 28 9.95 5.93 11.92
N LEU A 29 10.85 5.17 11.29
CA LEU A 29 12.07 4.67 11.91
C LEU A 29 13.05 5.82 12.22
N VAL A 30 13.31 6.71 11.27
CA VAL A 30 14.22 7.85 11.47
C VAL A 30 13.72 8.78 12.57
N VAL A 31 12.44 9.17 12.51
CA VAL A 31 11.81 10.05 13.51
C VAL A 31 11.77 9.36 14.88
N GLY A 32 11.38 8.09 14.92
CA GLY A 32 11.33 7.30 16.15
C GLY A 32 12.71 7.21 16.81
N LEU A 33 13.76 7.01 16.02
CA LEU A 33 15.14 6.99 16.48
C LEU A 33 15.59 8.35 17.02
N VAL A 34 15.37 9.44 16.27
CA VAL A 34 15.78 10.80 16.68
C VAL A 34 15.09 11.21 17.97
N ILE A 35 13.78 11.02 18.08
CA ILE A 35 13.01 11.37 19.28
C ILE A 35 13.41 10.46 20.45
N GLY A 36 13.55 9.16 20.22
CA GLY A 36 13.97 8.21 21.26
C GLY A 36 15.37 8.52 21.81
N LEU A 37 16.29 8.93 20.93
CA LEU A 37 17.63 9.34 21.33
C LEU A 37 17.60 10.66 22.11
N ALA A 38 16.81 11.64 21.68
CA ALA A 38 16.64 12.90 22.40
C ALA A 38 16.05 12.68 23.81
N GLN A 39 15.06 11.78 23.94
CA GLN A 39 14.47 11.37 25.22
C GLN A 39 15.52 10.73 26.14
N ALA A 40 16.38 9.85 25.60
CA ALA A 40 17.42 9.18 26.36
C ALA A 40 18.55 10.13 26.81
N LEU A 41 19.00 11.03 25.93
CA LEU A 41 20.12 11.94 26.19
C LEU A 41 19.78 13.07 27.18
N THR A 42 18.52 13.49 27.24
CA THR A 42 18.09 14.61 28.10
C THR A 42 17.41 14.16 29.39
N SER A 43 17.16 12.86 29.57
CA SER A 43 16.43 12.28 30.72
C SER A 43 15.02 12.87 30.95
N VAL A 44 14.47 13.63 29.99
CA VAL A 44 13.11 14.18 30.05
C VAL A 44 12.12 13.11 29.58
N GLN A 45 11.45 12.46 30.54
CA GLN A 45 10.42 11.44 30.29
C GLN A 45 8.99 11.98 30.45
N GLU A 46 8.81 13.30 30.31
CA GLU A 46 7.49 13.93 30.29
C GLU A 46 6.75 13.49 29.02
N THR A 47 5.78 12.59 29.18
CA THR A 47 5.04 11.96 28.08
C THR A 47 4.38 12.99 27.16
N THR A 48 3.87 14.09 27.70
CA THR A 48 3.22 15.18 26.95
C THR A 48 4.17 15.97 26.05
N LEU A 49 5.39 16.27 26.51
CA LEU A 49 6.36 17.08 25.78
C LEU A 49 6.97 16.33 24.59
N THR A 50 6.98 15.00 24.67
CA THR A 50 7.53 14.11 23.65
C THR A 50 6.45 13.57 22.70
N PHE A 51 5.18 13.65 23.09
CA PHE A 51 4.04 13.25 22.27
C PHE A 51 3.78 14.21 21.10
N VAL A 52 3.83 15.52 21.34
CA VAL A 52 3.54 16.54 20.30
C VAL A 52 4.52 16.49 19.12
N PRO A 53 5.85 16.48 19.32
CA PRO A 53 6.81 16.38 18.22
C PRO A 53 6.65 15.05 17.44
N LYS A 54 6.35 13.95 18.15
CA LYS A 54 6.15 12.64 17.56
C LYS A 54 4.91 12.61 16.66
N LEU A 55 3.78 13.15 17.11
CA LEU A 55 2.57 13.24 16.29
C LEU A 55 2.74 14.16 15.08
N GLY A 56 3.36 15.33 15.26
CA GLY A 56 3.62 16.26 14.16
C GLY A 56 4.46 15.63 13.05
N ALA A 57 5.49 14.86 13.43
CA ALA A 57 6.31 14.14 12.47
C ALA A 57 5.53 13.04 11.74
N ILE A 58 4.71 12.24 12.44
CA ILE A 58 3.85 11.22 11.79
C ILE A 58 2.89 11.86 10.79
N LEU A 59 2.24 12.98 11.17
CA LEU A 59 1.33 13.71 10.28
C LEU A 59 2.03 14.27 9.05
N ALA A 60 3.22 14.84 9.21
CA ALA A 60 4.00 15.36 8.08
C ALA A 60 4.37 14.25 7.09
N VAL A 61 4.81 13.09 7.60
CA VAL A 61 5.16 11.92 6.77
C VAL A 61 3.94 11.37 6.06
N PHE A 62 2.82 11.24 6.78
CA PHE A 62 1.57 10.79 6.20
C PHE A 62 1.18 11.71 5.04
N TRP A 63 1.23 13.03 5.24
CA TRP A 63 0.88 14.02 4.21
C TRP A 63 1.76 13.89 2.96
N ILE A 64 3.08 13.78 3.13
CA ILE A 64 4.03 13.63 2.02
C ILE A 64 3.80 12.29 1.28
N THR A 65 3.54 11.22 2.02
CA THR A 65 3.40 9.87 1.48
C THR A 65 2.00 9.62 0.89
N MET A 66 1.00 10.44 1.24
CA MET A 66 -0.40 10.26 0.86
C MET A 66 -0.60 10.19 -0.65
N SER A 67 0.04 11.09 -1.41
CA SER A 67 -0.05 11.09 -2.88
C SER A 67 0.56 9.81 -3.47
N PHE A 68 1.74 9.42 -3.03
CA PHE A 68 2.43 8.22 -3.50
C PHE A 68 1.65 6.93 -3.21
N SER A 69 1.16 6.77 -1.99
CA SER A 69 0.36 5.60 -1.58
C SER A 69 -0.95 5.53 -2.37
N GLY A 70 -1.60 6.67 -2.59
CA GLY A 70 -2.80 6.77 -3.41
C GLY A 70 -2.56 6.27 -4.84
N HIS A 71 -1.52 6.79 -5.52
CA HIS A 71 -1.17 6.36 -6.87
C HIS A 71 -0.84 4.87 -6.95
N THR A 72 -0.11 4.34 -5.97
CA THR A 72 0.30 2.92 -5.95
C THR A 72 -0.90 1.99 -5.78
N LEU A 73 -1.85 2.33 -4.90
CA LEU A 73 -3.08 1.57 -4.72
C LEU A 73 -3.97 1.65 -5.97
N THR A 74 -4.18 2.84 -6.53
CA THR A 74 -4.98 2.99 -7.76
C THR A 74 -4.36 2.21 -8.92
N LYS A 75 -3.04 2.23 -9.06
CA LYS A 75 -2.31 1.44 -10.07
C LYS A 75 -2.54 -0.06 -9.90
N PHE A 76 -2.43 -0.58 -8.69
CA PHE A 76 -2.72 -1.99 -8.41
C PHE A 76 -4.16 -2.35 -8.81
N TYR A 77 -5.15 -1.53 -8.44
CA TYR A 77 -6.53 -1.80 -8.83
C TYR A 77 -6.74 -1.76 -10.36
N GLN A 78 -6.16 -0.77 -11.03
CA GLN A 78 -6.34 -0.57 -12.48
C GLN A 78 -5.58 -1.56 -13.35
N ASP A 79 -4.38 -1.96 -12.95
CA ASP A 79 -3.51 -2.82 -13.77
C ASP A 79 -3.71 -4.31 -13.44
N GLU A 80 -4.08 -4.64 -12.20
CA GLU A 80 -4.14 -6.03 -11.74
C GLU A 80 -5.58 -6.54 -11.54
N ILE A 81 -6.45 -5.76 -10.91
CA ILE A 81 -7.78 -6.23 -10.50
C ILE A 81 -8.81 -6.04 -11.62
N ILE A 82 -8.91 -4.81 -12.15
CA ILE A 82 -9.91 -4.46 -13.18
C ILE A 82 -9.75 -5.29 -14.46
N PRO A 83 -8.55 -5.48 -15.03
CA PRO A 83 -8.39 -6.22 -16.28
C PRO A 83 -8.74 -7.71 -16.14
N ARG A 84 -8.48 -8.30 -14.97
CA ARG A 84 -8.81 -9.71 -14.68
C ARG A 84 -10.30 -9.93 -14.45
N VAL A 85 -11.04 -8.89 -14.01
CA VAL A 85 -12.50 -8.91 -13.90
C VAL A 85 -13.17 -8.69 -15.27
N ILE A 86 -12.68 -7.73 -16.07
CA ILE A 86 -13.26 -7.38 -17.38
C ILE A 86 -12.89 -8.39 -18.47
N GLY A 87 -11.69 -8.97 -18.45
CA GLY A 87 -11.22 -9.97 -19.43
C GLY A 87 -12.06 -11.25 -19.49
N ARG A 88 -12.97 -11.46 -18.53
CA ARG A 88 -13.92 -12.57 -18.43
C ARG A 88 -15.36 -12.18 -18.84
N GLY A 89 -15.56 -10.96 -19.32
CA GLY A 89 -16.82 -10.50 -19.92
C GLY A 89 -16.76 -10.30 -21.43
N ALA A 90 -15.54 -10.26 -22.00
CA ALA A 90 -15.30 -10.12 -23.45
C ALA A 90 -15.27 -11.47 -24.19
N ASP A 91 -15.27 -12.61 -23.47
CA ASP A 91 -15.38 -13.97 -24.00
C ASP A 91 -16.83 -14.40 -24.28
N LEU A 92 -17.83 -13.56 -23.95
CA LEU A 92 -19.23 -13.72 -24.34
C LEU A 92 -19.51 -13.14 -25.73
N GLY A 93 -18.63 -13.41 -26.70
CA GLY A 93 -18.95 -13.19 -28.13
C GLY A 93 -20.21 -13.98 -28.53
N PRO A 94 -21.00 -13.50 -29.51
CA PRO A 94 -22.27 -14.12 -29.88
C PRO A 94 -22.08 -15.63 -30.19
N PRO A 95 -23.06 -16.48 -29.85
CA PRO A 95 -22.93 -17.93 -29.98
C PRO A 95 -22.56 -18.29 -31.42
N SER A 96 -21.46 -19.03 -31.56
CA SER A 96 -21.01 -19.56 -32.85
C SER A 96 -22.15 -20.37 -33.49
N PRO A 97 -22.50 -20.13 -34.76
CA PRO A 97 -23.66 -20.76 -35.43
C PRO A 97 -23.49 -22.27 -35.74
N HIS A 98 -22.53 -22.97 -35.12
CA HIS A 98 -22.17 -24.35 -35.45
C HIS A 98 -22.84 -25.43 -34.59
N SER A 99 -23.95 -25.15 -33.92
CA SER A 99 -24.71 -26.16 -33.15
C SER A 99 -26.04 -26.57 -33.80
N ALA A 100 -26.18 -26.41 -35.13
CA ALA A 100 -27.43 -26.70 -35.85
C ALA A 100 -27.30 -27.77 -36.96
N ASP A 101 -26.17 -28.48 -37.04
CA ASP A 101 -25.96 -29.59 -37.98
C ASP A 101 -25.74 -30.91 -37.24
#